data_AF-A0A2D4H8H1-F1
#
_entry.id   AF-A0A2D4H8H1-F1
#
_cell.length_a   1.000
_cell.length_b   1.000
_cell.length_c   1.000
_cell.angle_alpha   90.00
_cell.angle_beta   90.00
_cell.angle_gamma   90.00
#
_symmetry.space_group_name_H-M   'P 1'
#
loop_
_entity.id
_entity.type
_entity.pdbx_description
1 polymer ?
#
loop_
_entity_poly.entity_id
_entity_poly.type
_entity_poly.pdbx_seq_one_letter_code
_entity_poly.pdbx_strand_id
1 'polypeptide(L)'
;MWVKKESEKVRLKLSIKKTKIMASGPLNSWQIDDEKMEVEADFIFLGSKITADGDCSQEIKRRLLLGRKAMANLDSILKSRNITLPTKGYGFPSCNVWL
;
A
#
# COMPACT_ATOMS: atom_id res chain seq x y z
N MET A 1 -0.05 -9.32 -29.30
CA MET A 1 0.07 -9.59 -27.84
C MET A 1 -1.07 -10.48 -27.36
N TRP A 2 -0.82 -11.41 -26.42
CA TRP A 2 -1.82 -12.36 -25.92
C TRP A 2 -3.00 -11.69 -25.21
N VAL A 3 -2.74 -10.63 -24.44
CA VAL A 3 -3.76 -9.87 -23.68
C VAL A 3 -4.86 -9.31 -24.59
N LYS A 4 -4.49 -8.78 -25.77
CA LYS A 4 -5.45 -8.27 -26.75
C LYS A 4 -6.31 -9.40 -27.33
N LYS A 5 -5.69 -10.55 -27.64
CA LYS A 5 -6.39 -11.73 -28.17
C LYS A 5 -7.38 -12.31 -27.15
N GLU A 6 -7.03 -12.36 -25.87
CA GLU A 6 -7.96 -12.79 -24.81
C GLU A 6 -9.07 -11.76 -24.58
N SER A 7 -8.74 -10.45 -24.56
CA SER A 7 -9.76 -9.39 -24.45
C SER A 7 -10.80 -9.47 -25.57
N GLU A 8 -10.38 -9.71 -26.82
CA GLU A 8 -11.28 -9.88 -27.97
C GLU A 8 -12.19 -11.10 -27.85
N LYS A 9 -11.69 -12.23 -27.30
CA LYS A 9 -12.54 -13.40 -27.00
C LYS A 9 -13.65 -13.09 -26.01
N VAL A 10 -13.35 -12.26 -25.00
CA VAL A 10 -14.31 -11.81 -23.99
C VAL A 10 -15.14 -10.61 -24.49
N ARG A 11 -14.96 -10.20 -25.77
CA ARG A 11 -15.59 -9.02 -26.39
C ARG A 11 -15.34 -7.70 -25.64
N LEU A 12 -14.21 -7.62 -24.95
CA LEU A 12 -13.77 -6.40 -24.26
C LEU A 12 -12.85 -5.59 -25.18
N LYS A 13 -13.12 -4.29 -25.28
CA LYS A 13 -12.28 -3.33 -26.01
C LYS A 13 -11.31 -2.66 -25.03
N LEU A 14 -10.03 -2.98 -25.12
CA LEU A 14 -8.99 -2.31 -24.33
C LEU A 14 -8.71 -0.92 -24.91
N SER A 15 -8.87 0.12 -24.08
CA SER A 15 -8.42 1.47 -24.41
C SER A 15 -7.02 1.70 -23.85
N ILE A 16 -6.02 1.74 -24.72
CA ILE A 16 -4.59 1.83 -24.35
C ILE A 16 -4.34 3.09 -23.51
N LYS A 17 -4.91 4.24 -23.89
CA LYS A 17 -4.75 5.52 -23.18
C LYS A 17 -5.36 5.58 -21.77
N LYS A 18 -6.35 4.73 -21.45
CA LYS A 18 -7.00 4.73 -20.12
C LYS A 18 -6.50 3.62 -19.22
N THR A 19 -5.78 2.65 -19.78
CA THR A 19 -5.39 1.45 -19.06
C THR A 19 -3.93 1.55 -18.72
N LYS A 20 -3.62 1.64 -17.43
CA LYS A 20 -2.25 1.59 -16.92
C LYS A 20 -1.88 0.17 -16.53
N ILE A 21 -0.65 -0.23 -16.81
CA ILE A 21 -0.15 -1.54 -16.38
C ILE A 21 0.44 -1.41 -14.98
N MET A 22 -0.03 -2.28 -14.09
CA MET A 22 0.55 -2.51 -12.78
C MET A 22 1.42 -3.76 -12.88
N ALA A 23 2.71 -3.66 -12.61
CA ALA A 23 3.57 -4.83 -12.58
C ALA A 23 4.60 -4.71 -11.48
N SER A 24 4.90 -5.86 -10.86
CA SER A 24 6.06 -6.03 -10.00
C SER A 24 7.18 -6.69 -10.81
N GLY A 25 8.16 -5.91 -11.26
CA GLY A 25 9.36 -6.38 -11.96
C GLY A 25 9.73 -5.55 -13.18
N PRO A 26 10.94 -5.75 -13.76
CA PRO A 26 11.41 -5.00 -14.91
C PRO A 26 10.47 -5.20 -16.10
N LEU A 27 9.68 -4.16 -16.37
CA LEU A 27 8.72 -4.20 -17.44
C LEU A 27 9.41 -3.79 -18.75
N ASN A 28 9.94 -4.77 -19.48
CA ASN A 28 10.49 -4.56 -20.82
C ASN A 28 9.36 -4.05 -21.74
N SER A 29 9.28 -2.73 -21.92
CA SER A 29 8.47 -2.00 -22.93
C SER A 29 7.23 -2.73 -23.45
N TRP A 30 6.09 -2.62 -22.74
CA TRP A 30 4.82 -3.14 -23.23
C TRP A 30 4.23 -2.17 -24.25
N GLN A 31 4.34 -2.51 -25.54
CA GLN A 31 3.78 -1.77 -26.67
C GLN A 31 2.69 -2.60 -27.35
N ILE A 32 1.43 -2.18 -27.23
CA ILE A 32 0.30 -2.77 -27.96
C ILE A 32 0.07 -1.89 -29.20
N ASP A 33 0.14 -2.47 -30.39
CA ASP A 33 -0.03 -1.75 -31.67
C ASP A 33 0.84 -0.48 -31.79
N ASP A 34 2.13 -0.59 -31.41
CA ASP A 34 3.12 0.50 -31.40
C ASP A 34 2.86 1.68 -30.43
N GLU A 35 1.72 1.72 -29.73
CA GLU A 35 1.48 2.63 -28.60
C GLU A 35 2.11 2.06 -27.31
N LYS A 36 2.94 2.87 -26.63
CA LYS A 36 3.47 2.54 -25.30
C LYS A 36 2.36 2.66 -24.27
N MET A 37 2.19 1.62 -23.47
CA MET A 37 1.29 1.65 -22.32
C MET A 37 1.97 2.36 -21.15
N GLU A 38 1.25 3.24 -20.46
CA GLU A 38 1.78 3.88 -19.25
C GLU A 38 1.90 2.84 -18.13
N VAL A 39 3.09 2.77 -17.54
CA VAL A 39 3.38 1.89 -16.40
C VAL A 39 3.32 2.74 -15.14
N GLU A 40 2.48 2.33 -14.19
CA GLU A 40 2.39 3.02 -12.91
C GLU A 40 3.47 2.45 -11.97
N ALA A 41 4.46 3.29 -11.66
CA ALA A 41 5.63 2.88 -10.90
C ALA A 41 5.37 2.72 -9.39
N ASP A 42 4.32 3.37 -8.88
CA ASP A 42 3.95 3.35 -7.47
C ASP A 42 2.43 3.18 -7.39
N PHE A 43 1.95 2.15 -6.70
CA PHE A 43 0.52 1.92 -6.60
C PHE A 43 0.04 1.42 -5.26
N ILE A 44 -1.24 1.71 -4.97
CA ILE A 44 -1.88 1.30 -3.73
C ILE A 44 -2.65 0.01 -3.99
N PHE A 45 -2.19 -1.09 -3.40
CA PHE A 45 -2.87 -2.38 -3.43
C PHE A 45 -3.26 -2.78 -2.01
N LEU A 46 -4.55 -3.08 -1.81
CA LEU A 46 -5.11 -3.45 -0.50
C LEU A 46 -4.76 -2.45 0.63
N GLY A 47 -4.56 -1.17 0.29
CA GLY A 47 -4.17 -0.12 1.23
C GLY A 47 -2.68 -0.01 1.54
N SER A 48 -1.83 -0.76 0.84
CA SER A 48 -0.36 -0.68 0.94
C SER A 48 0.24 -0.14 -0.34
N LYS A 49 1.21 0.77 -0.22
CA LYS A 49 1.98 1.27 -1.37
C LYS A 49 3.01 0.20 -1.77
N ILE A 50 2.95 -0.24 -3.02
CA ILE A 50 3.89 -1.19 -3.62
C ILE A 50 4.62 -0.47 -4.76
N THR A 51 5.94 -0.62 -4.79
CA THR A 51 6.81 -0.09 -5.84
C THR A 51 6.77 -1.01 -7.07
N ALA A 52 7.10 -0.47 -8.25
CA ALA A 52 7.21 -1.20 -9.52
C ALA A 52 8.09 -2.46 -9.44
N ASP A 53 9.06 -2.49 -8.53
CA ASP A 53 9.95 -3.65 -8.33
C ASP A 53 9.32 -4.74 -7.43
N GLY A 54 8.08 -4.55 -7.00
CA GLY A 54 7.42 -5.39 -6.00
C GLY A 54 7.91 -5.13 -4.57
N ASP A 55 8.76 -4.12 -4.36
CA ASP A 55 9.23 -3.76 -3.02
C ASP A 55 8.14 -3.03 -2.23
N CYS A 56 7.96 -3.45 -0.98
CA CYS A 56 7.06 -2.85 0.01
C CYS A 56 7.85 -2.35 1.24
N SER A 57 9.17 -2.42 1.23
CA SER A 57 10.03 -2.09 2.36
C SER A 57 9.82 -0.66 2.87
N GLN A 58 9.55 0.29 1.96
CA GLN A 58 9.24 1.68 2.32
C GLN A 58 7.94 1.80 3.12
N GLU A 59 6.89 1.10 2.70
CA GLU A 59 5.61 1.11 3.41
C GLU A 59 5.71 0.40 4.77
N ILE A 60 6.45 -0.71 4.83
CA ILE A 60 6.72 -1.41 6.10
C ILE A 60 7.47 -0.49 7.07
N LYS A 61 8.53 0.20 6.62
CA LYS A 61 9.28 1.18 7.43
C LYS A 61 8.37 2.31 7.91
N ARG A 62 7.48 2.82 7.04
CA ARG A 62 6.51 3.87 7.40
C ARG A 62 5.59 3.41 8.54
N ARG A 63 4.98 2.22 8.42
CA ARG A 63 4.07 1.66 9.44
C ARG A 63 4.78 1.39 10.76
N LEU A 64 6.00 0.84 10.72
CA LEU A 64 6.82 0.64 11.92
C LEU A 64 7.16 1.95 12.63
N LEU A 65 7.50 3.00 11.88
CA LEU A 65 7.79 4.31 12.45
C LEU A 65 6.55 4.93 13.12
N LEU A 66 5.38 4.82 12.48
CA LEU A 66 4.11 5.26 13.04
C LEU A 66 3.77 4.50 14.34
N GLY A 67 3.95 3.18 14.33
CA GLY A 67 3.77 2.34 15.53
C GLY A 67 4.69 2.76 16.68
N ARG A 68 5.99 2.97 16.42
CA ARG A 68 6.93 3.45 17.46
C ARG A 68 6.53 4.81 18.04
N LYS A 69 6.08 5.74 17.19
CA LYS A 69 5.61 7.05 17.64
C LYS A 69 4.37 6.92 18.52
N ALA A 70 3.41 6.08 18.14
CA ALA A 70 2.23 5.80 18.95
C ALA A 70 2.60 5.18 20.30
N MET A 71 3.53 4.22 20.32
CA MET A 71 4.02 3.59 21.54
C MET A 71 4.73 4.59 22.48
N ALA A 72 5.58 5.46 21.94
CA ALA A 72 6.25 6.50 22.74
C ALA A 72 5.26 7.51 23.32
N ASN A 73 4.26 7.91 22.53
CA ASN A 73 3.18 8.76 23.01
C ASN A 73 2.42 8.09 24.16
N LEU A 74 2.07 6.80 24.03
CA LEU A 74 1.39 6.05 25.08
C LEU A 74 2.26 5.91 26.34
N ASP A 75 3.55 5.60 26.20
CA ASP A 75 4.48 5.50 27.32
C ASP A 75 4.56 6.83 28.10
N SER A 76 4.66 7.96 27.41
CA SER A 76 4.66 9.28 28.06
C SER A 76 3.32 9.58 28.77
N ILE A 77 2.19 9.21 28.17
CA ILE A 77 0.85 9.31 28.79
C ILE A 77 0.81 8.47 30.08
N LEU A 78 1.21 7.20 30.02
CA LEU A 78 1.21 6.29 31.17
C LEU A 78 2.15 6.76 32.29
N LYS A 79 3.26 7.43 31.97
CA LYS A 79 4.19 7.99 32.96
C LYS A 79 3.72 9.30 33.58
N SER A 80 2.82 10.03 32.94
CA SER A 80 2.37 11.33 33.45
C SER A 80 1.54 11.19 34.74
N ARG A 81 1.77 12.09 35.70
CA ARG A 81 1.19 12.06 37.05
C ARG A 81 -0.23 12.64 37.11
N ASN A 82 -0.63 13.37 36.06
CA ASN A 82 -1.89 14.11 35.98
C ASN A 82 -3.08 13.26 35.49
N ILE A 83 -2.86 11.98 35.17
CA ILE A 83 -3.92 11.08 34.70
C ILE A 83 -4.35 10.16 35.84
N THR A 84 -5.65 10.11 36.09
CA THR A 84 -6.28 9.26 37.10
C THR A 84 -6.08 7.77 36.79
N LEU A 85 -5.81 6.97 37.83
CA LEU A 85 -5.52 5.52 37.76
C LEU A 85 -6.54 4.67 36.96
N PRO A 86 -7.87 4.93 37.01
CA PRO A 86 -8.83 4.16 36.23
C PRO A 86 -8.52 4.24 34.72
N THR A 87 -8.25 5.45 34.22
CA THR A 87 -8.01 5.71 32.79
C THR A 87 -6.72 5.05 32.28
N LYS A 88 -5.71 4.85 33.15
CA LYS A 88 -4.48 4.11 32.80
C LYS A 88 -4.71 2.61 32.64
N GLY A 89 -5.61 2.02 33.42
CA GLY A 89 -5.95 0.58 33.35
C GLY A 89 -6.81 0.23 32.12
N TYR A 90 -7.72 1.12 31.71
CA TYR A 90 -8.65 0.86 30.60
C TYR A 90 -8.10 1.20 29.19
N GLY A 91 -6.98 1.94 29.07
CA GLY A 91 -6.40 2.31 27.77
C GLY A 91 -5.51 1.23 27.12
N PHE A 92 -5.12 0.20 27.87
CA PHE A 92 -4.23 -0.88 27.41
C PHE A 92 -4.88 -1.87 26.40
N PRO A 93 -6.17 -2.25 26.51
CA PRO A 93 -6.79 -3.21 25.59
C PRO A 93 -7.02 -2.66 24.18
N SER A 94 -7.29 -1.36 24.02
CA SER A 94 -7.62 -0.75 22.72
C SER A 94 -6.43 -0.66 21.77
N CYS A 95 -5.20 -0.69 22.27
CA CYS A 95 -3.99 -0.65 21.45
C CYS A 95 -3.67 -2.00 20.80
N ASN A 96 -4.15 -3.11 21.37
CA ASN A 96 -3.94 -4.46 20.82
C ASN A 96 -4.88 -4.79 19.65
N VAL A 97 -5.91 -3.96 19.39
CA VAL A 97 -6.85 -4.18 18.28
C VAL A 97 -6.32 -3.62 16.95
N TRP A 98 -5.25 -2.83 16.98
CA TRP A 98 -4.63 -2.19 15.81
C TRP A 98 -3.31 -2.84 15.35
N LEU A 99 -2.93 -3.97 15.95
CA LEU A 99 -1.83 -4.85 15.52
C LEU A 99 -2.40 -6.15 14.94
#